data_AF-A0A7Y5Q7Z7-F1
#
_entry.id   AF-A0A7Y5Q7Z7-F1
#
_cell.length_a   1.000
_cell.length_b   1.000
_cell.length_c   1.000
_cell.angle_alpha   90.00
_cell.angle_beta   90.00
_cell.angle_gamma   90.00
#
_symmetry.space_group_name_H-M   'P 1'
#
loop_
_entity.id
_entity.type
_entity.pdbx_description
1 polymer ?
#
loop_
_entity_poly.entity_id
_entity_poly.type
_entity_poly.pdbx_seq_one_letter_code
_entity_poly.pdbx_strand_id
1 'polypeptide(L)'
;MRGRCYLPGANSTNPVDHGFAPVYKLKDALKDLLLWAEKARRQEIPIGRVQHTIDIYQEAMRLGYGELDCSAIANVILARAGEPMLPTVLDDQAVT
;
A
#
# COMPACT_ATOMS: atom_id res chain seq x y z
N MET A 1 13.61 15.38 16.20
CA MET A 1 13.26 15.22 14.78
C MET A 1 12.05 14.30 14.69
N ARG A 2 10.92 14.76 14.15
CA ARG A 2 9.75 13.89 13.87
C ARG A 2 10.12 13.01 12.69
N GLY A 3 10.44 11.74 12.95
CA GLY A 3 10.77 10.74 11.93
C GLY A 3 9.57 10.51 11.03
N ARG A 4 9.54 11.21 9.90
CA ARG A 4 8.60 10.90 8.81
C ARG A 4 9.16 9.65 8.14
N CYS A 5 8.45 8.54 8.25
CA CYS A 5 8.72 7.38 7.42
C CYS A 5 8.48 7.84 5.98
N TYR A 6 9.52 7.82 5.15
CA TYR A 6 9.40 8.17 3.75
C TYR A 6 8.48 7.12 3.11
N LEU A 7 7.27 7.53 2.73
CA LEU A 7 6.38 6.72 1.92
C LEU A 7 6.77 6.98 0.46
N PRO A 8 7.49 6.07 -0.21
CA PRO A 8 7.74 6.20 -1.63
C PRO A 8 6.40 6.34 -2.36
N GLY A 9 6.30 7.38 -3.20
CA GLY A 9 5.10 7.73 -3.97
C GLY A 9 4.18 8.79 -3.35
N ALA A 10 4.49 9.32 -2.16
CA ALA A 10 3.66 10.34 -1.53
C ALA A 10 3.99 11.79 -1.94
N ASN A 11 5.09 12.04 -2.66
CA ASN A 11 5.49 13.38 -3.06
C ASN A 11 5.43 13.60 -4.59
N SER A 12 4.27 14.04 -5.06
CA SER A 12 4.04 14.43 -6.46
C SER A 12 4.88 15.64 -6.94
N THR A 13 5.57 16.35 -6.04
CA THR A 13 6.43 17.50 -6.41
C THR A 13 7.91 17.14 -6.55
N ASN A 14 8.31 15.89 -6.28
CA ASN A 14 9.69 15.45 -6.45
C ASN A 14 9.79 14.58 -7.71
N PRO A 15 10.57 14.96 -8.75
CA PRO A 15 10.71 14.18 -9.97
C PRO A 15 11.36 12.79 -9.76
N VAL A 16 11.91 12.53 -8.58
CA VAL A 16 12.46 11.22 -8.18
C VAL A 16 11.40 10.33 -7.50
N ASP A 17 10.24 10.89 -7.11
CA ASP A 17 9.11 10.12 -6.59
C ASP A 17 8.25 9.65 -7.78
N HIS A 18 8.54 8.45 -8.27
CA HIS A 18 7.87 7.81 -9.41
C HIS A 18 6.43 7.33 -9.11
N GLY A 19 5.68 8.05 -8.26
CA GLY A 19 4.40 7.55 -7.72
C GLY A 19 4.60 6.21 -6.99
N PHE A 20 3.65 5.27 -7.14
CA PHE A 20 3.75 3.93 -6.55
C PHE A 20 4.53 2.91 -7.40
N ALA A 21 5.61 3.35 -8.06
CA ALA A 21 6.52 2.42 -8.73
C ALA A 21 7.03 1.36 -7.70
N PRO A 22 6.92 0.06 -8.01
CA PRO A 22 7.06 -0.98 -6.99
C PRO A 22 8.52 -1.21 -6.58
N VAL A 23 8.83 -0.97 -5.31
CA VAL A 23 10.01 -1.54 -4.64
C VAL A 23 9.63 -2.87 -3.99
N TYR A 24 8.43 -2.92 -3.41
CA TYR A 24 7.83 -4.13 -2.86
C TYR A 24 6.34 -4.17 -3.20
N LYS A 25 5.96 -5.07 -4.10
CA LYS A 25 4.60 -5.10 -4.65
C LYS A 25 3.55 -5.36 -3.57
N LEU A 26 2.43 -4.66 -3.66
CA LEU A 26 1.31 -4.79 -2.72
C LEU A 26 0.80 -6.24 -2.67
N LYS A 27 0.72 -6.94 -3.80
CA LYS A 27 0.31 -8.35 -3.84
C LYS A 27 1.27 -9.28 -3.07
N ASP A 28 2.56 -8.99 -3.11
CA ASP A 28 3.58 -9.77 -2.39
C ASP A 28 3.54 -9.48 -0.89
N ALA A 29 3.32 -8.21 -0.52
CA ALA A 29 3.04 -7.81 0.86
C ALA A 29 1.81 -8.52 1.44
N LEU A 30 0.71 -8.60 0.68
CA LEU A 30 -0.50 -9.32 1.11
C LEU A 30 -0.23 -10.82 1.28
N LYS A 31 0.47 -11.46 0.33
CA LYS A 31 0.86 -12.87 0.41
C LYS A 31 1.65 -13.15 1.70
N ASP A 32 2.65 -12.33 2.01
CA ASP A 32 3.47 -12.50 3.19
C ASP A 32 2.67 -12.25 4.48
N LEU A 33 1.78 -11.25 4.50
CA LEU A 33 0.89 -10.97 5.62
C LEU A 33 -0.06 -12.13 5.92
N LEU A 34 -0.63 -12.76 4.89
CA LEU A 34 -1.48 -13.94 5.02
C LEU A 34 -0.72 -15.13 5.61
N LEU A 35 0.53 -15.34 5.18
CA LEU A 35 1.39 -16.40 5.72
C LEU A 35 1.66 -16.18 7.22
N TRP A 36 1.97 -14.95 7.63
CA TRP A 36 2.17 -14.61 9.03
C TRP A 36 0.90 -14.75 9.87
N ALA A 37 -0.24 -14.32 9.35
CA ALA A 37 -1.53 -14.46 10.02
C ALA A 37 -1.88 -15.94 10.24
N GLU A 38 -1.66 -16.79 9.22
CA GLU A 38 -1.87 -18.23 9.33
C GLU A 38 -0.98 -18.87 10.40
N LYS A 39 0.31 -18.50 10.43
CA LYS A 39 1.24 -18.95 11.48
C LYS A 39 0.78 -18.51 12.88
N ALA A 40 0.32 -17.28 13.03
CA ALA A 40 -0.17 -16.75 14.30
C ALA A 40 -1.44 -17.47 14.78
N ARG A 41 -2.39 -17.76 13.87
CA ARG A 41 -3.61 -18.53 14.20
C ARG A 41 -3.28 -19.92 14.75
N ARG A 42 -2.30 -20.62 14.16
CA ARG A 42 -1.85 -21.94 14.64
C ARG A 42 -1.22 -21.92 16.02
N GLN A 43 -0.72 -20.75 16.43
CA GLN A 43 -0.15 -20.54 17.77
C GLN A 43 -1.16 -19.88 18.72
N GLU A 44 -2.44 -19.79 18.32
CA GLU A 44 -3.51 -19.17 19.10
C GLU A 44 -3.22 -17.70 19.48
N ILE A 45 -2.37 -17.02 18.69
CA ILE A 45 -2.05 -15.61 18.88
C ILE A 45 -3.19 -14.75 18.31
N PRO A 46 -3.76 -13.80 19.08
CA PRO A 46 -4.80 -12.92 18.56
C PRO A 46 -4.30 -12.04 17.40
N ILE A 47 -5.03 -12.08 16.27
CA ILE A 47 -4.66 -11.37 15.04
C ILE A 47 -5.61 -10.23 14.67
N GLY A 48 -6.43 -9.71 15.59
CA GLY A 48 -7.51 -8.76 15.24
C GLY A 48 -7.03 -7.53 14.42
N ARG A 49 -5.90 -6.93 14.82
CA ARG A 49 -5.28 -5.82 14.06
C ARG A 49 -4.73 -6.27 12.71
N VAL A 50 -4.10 -7.44 12.66
CA VAL A 50 -3.55 -8.02 11.43
C VAL A 50 -4.66 -8.35 10.44
N GLN A 51 -5.79 -8.87 10.91
CA GLN A 51 -6.96 -9.16 10.08
C GLN A 51 -7.51 -7.88 9.46
N HIS A 52 -7.66 -6.80 10.25
CA HIS A 52 -8.08 -5.51 9.70
C HIS A 52 -7.11 -5.00 8.62
N THR A 53 -5.80 -5.16 8.83
CA THR A 53 -4.79 -4.83 7.81
C THR A 53 -4.96 -5.69 6.55
N ILE A 54 -5.17 -7.00 6.68
CA ILE A 54 -5.45 -7.90 5.55
C ILE A 54 -6.66 -7.40 4.75
N ASP A 55 -7.74 -7.01 5.43
CA ASP A 55 -8.96 -6.53 4.76
C ASP A 55 -8.69 -5.26 3.93
N ILE A 56 -7.83 -4.36 4.41
CA ILE A 56 -7.40 -3.16 3.67
C ILE A 56 -6.55 -3.55 2.45
N TYR A 57 -5.60 -4.47 2.61
CA TYR A 57 -4.80 -4.96 1.47
C TYR A 57 -5.67 -5.66 0.42
N GLN A 58 -6.66 -6.44 0.83
CA GLN A 58 -7.61 -7.09 -0.07
C GLN A 58 -8.50 -6.08 -0.81
N GLU A 59 -8.87 -4.98 -0.17
CA GLU A 59 -9.52 -3.86 -0.83
C GLU A 59 -8.62 -3.19 -1.87
N ALA A 60 -7.36 -2.92 -1.53
CA ALA A 60 -6.37 -2.39 -2.47
C ALA A 60 -6.20 -3.31 -3.70
N MET A 61 -6.20 -4.64 -3.50
CA MET A 61 -6.17 -5.60 -4.60
C MET A 61 -7.41 -5.48 -5.51
N ARG A 62 -8.61 -5.32 -4.94
CA ARG A 62 -9.86 -5.13 -5.70
C ARG A 62 -9.85 -3.83 -6.51
N LEU A 63 -9.13 -2.80 -6.04
CA LEU A 63 -8.94 -1.53 -6.74
C LEU A 63 -7.82 -1.58 -7.81
N GLY A 64 -7.18 -2.73 -8.01
CA GLY A 64 -6.15 -2.91 -9.04
C GLY A 64 -4.73 -2.51 -8.61
N TYR A 65 -4.49 -2.23 -7.32
CA TYR A 65 -3.17 -1.78 -6.83
C TYR A 65 -2.14 -2.90 -6.67
N GLY A 66 -2.43 -4.13 -7.10
CA GLY A 66 -1.60 -5.30 -6.81
C GLY A 66 -0.17 -5.23 -7.34
N GLU A 67 0.06 -4.56 -8.48
CA GLU A 67 1.40 -4.39 -9.08
C GLU A 67 2.12 -3.12 -8.61
N LEU A 68 1.45 -2.26 -7.86
CA LEU A 68 2.02 -1.04 -7.28
C LEU A 68 2.83 -1.36 -6.01
N ASP A 69 3.62 -0.41 -5.55
CA ASP A 69 4.27 -0.52 -4.24
C ASP A 69 3.24 -0.71 -3.12
N CYS A 70 3.62 -1.41 -2.05
CA CYS A 70 2.74 -1.62 -0.91
C CYS A 70 2.30 -0.32 -0.23
N SER A 71 3.03 0.79 -0.41
CA SER A 71 2.60 2.13 0.03
C SER A 71 1.30 2.61 -0.63
N ALA A 72 0.90 2.03 -1.78
CA ALA A 72 -0.38 2.32 -2.45
C ALA A 72 -1.61 2.03 -1.58
N ILE A 73 -1.46 1.25 -0.51
CA ILE A 73 -2.51 1.03 0.49
C ILE A 73 -3.01 2.34 1.13
N ALA A 74 -2.19 3.40 1.14
CA ALA A 74 -2.58 4.72 1.63
C ALA A 74 -3.82 5.26 0.90
N ASN A 75 -4.00 4.96 -0.39
CA ASN A 75 -5.17 5.38 -1.15
C ASN A 75 -6.48 4.77 -0.64
N VAL A 76 -6.43 3.54 -0.12
CA VAL A 76 -7.61 2.92 0.52
C VAL A 76 -7.98 3.69 1.80
N ILE A 77 -6.98 4.08 2.58
CA ILE A 77 -7.19 4.81 3.84
C ILE A 77 -7.74 6.20 3.56
N LEU A 78 -7.16 6.91 2.58
CA LEU A 78 -7.62 8.23 2.15
C LEU A 78 -9.07 8.18 1.63
N ALA A 79 -9.38 7.20 0.76
CA ALA A 79 -10.73 7.02 0.25
C ALA A 79 -11.76 6.78 1.37
N ARG A 80 -11.42 5.97 2.38
CA ARG A 80 -12.27 5.75 3.57
C ARG A 80 -12.45 7.00 4.44
N ALA A 81 -11.44 7.87 4.47
CA ALA A 81 -11.50 9.15 5.17
C ALA A 81 -12.25 10.23 4.37
N GLY A 82 -12.64 9.96 3.12
CA GLY A 82 -13.20 10.96 2.21
C GLY A 82 -12.16 11.97 1.70
N GLU A 83 -10.87 11.62 1.82
CA GLU A 83 -9.75 12.46 1.40
C GLU A 83 -9.36 12.17 -0.06
N PRO A 84 -8.75 13.14 -0.76
CA PRO A 84 -8.23 12.92 -2.12
C PRO A 84 -7.19 11.79 -2.15
N MET A 85 -7.31 10.89 -3.12
CA MET A 85 -6.32 9.83 -3.34
C MET A 85 -5.05 10.41 -3.98
N LEU A 86 -3.92 9.75 -3.70
CA LEU A 86 -2.64 10.04 -4.33
C LEU A 86 -2.60 9.46 -5.76
N PRO A 87 -1.90 10.10 -6.69
CA PRO A 87 -1.75 9.62 -8.06
C PRO A 87 -1.03 8.26 -8.09
N THR A 88 -1.57 7.30 -8.85
CA THR A 88 -1.07 5.91 -8.86
C THR A 88 0.03 5.64 -9.88
N VAL A 89 0.12 6.47 -10.91
CA VAL A 89 1.19 6.55 -11.91
C VAL A 89 1.29 8.03 -12.27
N LEU A 90 2.50 8.57 -12.47
CA LEU A 90 2.64 9.82 -13.21
C LEU A 90 2.08 9.52 -14.60
N ASP A 91 0.87 9.98 -14.91
CA ASP A 91 0.27 9.86 -16.24
C ASP A 91 1.36 10.00 -17.30
N ASP A 92 1.41 9.08 -18.27
CA ASP A 92 2.34 9.04 -19.41
C ASP A 92 2.40 10.39 -20.17
N GLN A 93 3.00 11.40 -19.56
CA GLN A 93 3.11 12.76 -20.04
C GLN A 93 4.57 13.00 -20.38
N ALA A 94 4.89 12.53 -21.58
CA ALA A 94 5.71 13.24 -22.56
C ALA A 94 7.06 13.78 -22.07
N VAL A 95 8.08 12.93 -22.11
CA VAL A 95 9.42 13.39 -22.50
C VAL A 95 9.56 13.08 -24.00
N THR A 96 9.05 13.99 -24.83
CA THR A 96 9.54 14.18 -26.21
C THR A 96 10.87 14.91 -26.21
#